data_AF-A0A6V8MCL9-F1
#
_entry.id   AF-A0A6V8MCL9-F1
#
_cell.length_a   1.000
_cell.length_b   1.000
_cell.length_c   1.000
_cell.angle_alpha   90.00
_cell.angle_beta   90.00
_cell.angle_gamma   90.00
#
_symmetry.space_group_name_H-M   'P 1'
#
loop_
_entity.id
_entity.type
_entity.pdbx_description
1 polymer ?
#
loop_
_entity_poly.entity_id
_entity_poly.type
_entity_poly.pdbx_seq_one_letter_code
_entity_poly.pdbx_strand_id
1 'polypeptide(L)'
;MATTIYHFNKGVFESEAGELVQEYPLTLHVNGREMATLIASPHDLRFLVAGFLRLQGFVSSVNDFLALSICSDYGAASVTIRGELPEKLKPVLTSGCGTGISFNLPTVEQKNRAPGVHDPATIFALMDELARRAEGYRAHGGMHSAGIGDDSKTLILHAEDIGRHNTIDRIAGEALLKGIELSGKILVTSGRVSTELVGKASLLGIEVIASRTSPTDMAVQMAEKAGITLIGYVKSDRFKVYSHPAGICVPTEKGKIAGVTGVILAGGASSRMGSNKALLPHKGGRFIESIYRELTEIFPEVILVTNTPEQYDFLPCRKVADIYQGMGALAGIHAGLAQAGNPAVFTVACDMPHLDPWLIRHIANRGMGCDLVLPKSNYGFEPLHALYRKGCLPVMEECLENGQRRIVSILPKLRVREIAADEVARFDPAFDSFSNINTPQEYYDLRNATKAQSGEAPCPVDAAQTKTHAEA
;
A
#
# COMPACT_ATOMS: atom_id res chain seq x y z
N MET A 1 11.61 16.20 -37.02
CA MET A 1 12.77 16.97 -37.55
C MET A 1 13.63 17.33 -36.36
N ALA A 2 14.93 17.03 -36.39
CA ALA A 2 15.83 17.44 -35.32
C ALA A 2 16.02 18.96 -35.39
N THR A 3 15.83 19.65 -34.26
CA THR A 3 16.02 21.08 -34.10
C THR A 3 17.33 21.31 -33.34
N THR A 4 18.07 22.33 -33.72
CA THR A 4 19.25 22.76 -32.95
C THR A 4 18.80 23.45 -31.68
N ILE A 5 19.13 22.87 -30.52
CA ILE A 5 18.87 23.42 -29.18
C ILE A 5 20.17 24.08 -28.69
N TYR A 6 20.07 25.28 -28.14
CA TYR A 6 21.20 26.02 -27.58
C TYR A 6 21.09 26.06 -26.05
N HIS A 7 22.07 25.48 -25.36
CA HIS A 7 22.20 25.48 -23.91
C HIS A 7 23.13 26.60 -23.47
N PHE A 8 22.65 27.50 -22.63
CA PHE A 8 23.51 28.48 -21.97
C PHE A 8 23.99 27.93 -20.64
N ASN A 9 25.28 27.60 -20.54
CA ASN A 9 25.88 27.09 -19.31
C ASN A 9 27.16 27.87 -18.98
N LYS A 10 27.23 28.43 -17.77
CA LYS A 10 28.39 29.20 -17.27
C LYS A 10 28.91 30.29 -18.22
N GLY A 11 28.02 31.00 -18.91
CA GLY A 11 28.41 32.09 -19.81
C GLY A 11 28.66 31.70 -21.26
N VAL A 12 28.55 30.41 -21.61
CA VAL A 12 28.81 29.88 -22.96
C VAL A 12 27.54 29.25 -23.51
N PHE A 13 27.29 29.44 -24.81
CA PHE A 13 26.28 28.68 -25.54
C PHE A 13 26.89 27.43 -26.16
N GLU A 14 26.33 26.26 -25.84
CA GLU A 14 26.62 24.98 -26.47
C GLU A 14 25.41 24.56 -27.28
N SER A 15 25.59 24.01 -28.49
CA SER A 15 24.46 23.53 -29.30
C SER A 15 24.42 22.01 -29.38
N GLU A 16 23.23 21.45 -29.28
CA GLU A 16 22.97 20.04 -29.52
C GLU A 16 21.79 19.86 -30.49
N ALA A 17 21.73 18.72 -31.16
CA ALA A 17 20.55 18.33 -31.92
C ALA A 17 19.57 17.64 -30.95
N GLY A 18 18.36 18.17 -30.84
CA GLY A 18 17.29 17.58 -30.06
C GLY A 18 16.00 17.47 -30.86
N GLU A 19 15.10 16.62 -30.41
CA GLU A 19 13.75 16.53 -30.95
C GLU A 19 12.79 17.35 -30.07
N LEU A 20 11.89 18.10 -30.71
CA LEU A 20 10.89 18.90 -30.00
C LEU A 20 9.59 18.11 -29.86
N VAL A 21 8.87 18.34 -28.75
CA VAL A 21 7.50 17.85 -28.59
C VAL A 21 6.66 18.40 -29.74
N GLN A 22 5.95 17.52 -30.44
CA GLN A 22 5.11 17.89 -31.57
C GLN A 22 3.68 18.19 -31.11
N GLU A 23 3.17 19.35 -31.49
CA GLU A 23 1.74 19.65 -31.47
C GLU A 23 1.11 19.14 -32.76
N TYR A 24 0.15 18.24 -32.63
CA TYR A 24 -0.53 17.60 -33.74
C TYR A 24 -2.03 17.94 -33.69
N PRO A 25 -2.55 18.75 -34.63
CA PRO A 25 -3.98 19.01 -34.73
C PRO A 25 -4.69 17.81 -35.36
N LEU A 26 -5.64 17.23 -34.63
CA LEU A 26 -6.48 16.13 -35.07
C LEU A 26 -7.94 16.58 -35.18
N THR A 27 -8.43 16.77 -36.40
CA THR A 27 -9.83 17.08 -36.68
C THR A 27 -10.68 15.81 -36.64
N LEU A 28 -11.64 15.80 -35.72
CA LEU A 28 -12.53 14.68 -35.43
C LEU A 28 -13.86 14.83 -36.17
N HIS A 29 -14.17 13.87 -37.03
CA HIS A 29 -15.46 13.70 -37.69
C HIS A 29 -16.19 12.51 -37.07
N VAL A 30 -17.44 12.73 -36.66
CA VAL A 30 -18.29 11.69 -36.07
C VAL A 30 -19.61 11.64 -36.84
N ASN A 31 -19.98 10.45 -37.33
CA ASN A 31 -21.15 10.24 -38.18
C ASN A 31 -21.23 11.22 -39.37
N GLY A 32 -20.07 11.51 -39.98
CA GLY A 32 -19.96 12.42 -41.12
C GLY A 32 -20.00 13.91 -40.79
N ARG A 33 -20.12 14.31 -39.51
CA ARG A 33 -20.11 15.71 -39.07
C ARG A 33 -18.79 16.05 -38.40
N GLU A 34 -18.20 17.19 -38.74
CA GLU A 34 -17.05 17.73 -38.01
C GLU A 34 -17.48 18.13 -36.59
N MET A 35 -16.76 17.64 -35.59
CA MET A 35 -17.11 17.78 -34.18
C MET A 35 -16.18 18.74 -33.45
N ALA A 36 -14.87 18.54 -33.56
CA ALA A 36 -13.84 19.32 -32.90
C ALA A 36 -12.46 19.07 -33.52
N THR A 37 -11.51 19.97 -33.29
CA THR A 37 -10.08 19.73 -33.52
C THR A 37 -9.37 19.63 -32.18
N LEU A 38 -8.71 18.49 -31.94
CA LEU A 38 -7.94 18.23 -30.73
C LEU A 38 -6.46 18.52 -30.99
N ILE A 39 -5.83 19.36 -30.17
CA ILE A 39 -4.37 19.53 -30.20
C ILE A 39 -3.76 18.50 -29.26
N ALA A 40 -2.97 17.58 -29.79
CA ALA A 40 -2.45 16.43 -29.05
C ALA A 40 -1.06 16.01 -29.53
N SER A 41 -0.47 15.01 -28.90
CA SER A 41 0.74 14.36 -29.40
C SER A 41 0.41 13.30 -30.47
N PRO A 42 1.27 13.06 -31.47
CA PRO A 42 0.92 12.29 -32.68
C PRO A 42 0.85 10.76 -32.49
N HIS A 43 1.19 10.24 -31.31
CA HIS A 43 1.13 8.80 -31.01
C HIS A 43 -0.28 8.36 -30.58
N ASP A 44 -0.59 7.06 -30.74
CA ASP A 44 -1.78 6.38 -30.20
C ASP A 44 -3.11 7.13 -30.30
N LEU A 45 -3.31 7.87 -31.39
CA LEU A 45 -4.46 8.78 -31.58
C LEU A 45 -5.83 8.08 -31.45
N ARG A 46 -5.90 6.77 -31.69
CA ARG A 46 -7.12 5.96 -31.51
C ARG A 46 -7.61 5.96 -30.07
N PHE A 47 -6.69 5.94 -29.11
CA PHE A 47 -7.04 5.97 -27.69
C PHE A 47 -7.54 7.36 -27.30
N LEU A 48 -6.90 8.41 -27.81
CA LEU A 48 -7.39 9.78 -27.62
C LEU A 48 -8.83 9.94 -28.13
N VAL A 49 -9.09 9.54 -29.38
CA VAL A 49 -10.42 9.67 -30.00
C VAL A 49 -11.47 8.86 -29.26
N ALA A 50 -11.17 7.57 -28.98
CA ALA A 50 -12.13 6.70 -28.31
C ALA A 50 -12.47 7.19 -26.90
N GLY A 51 -11.47 7.64 -26.14
CA GLY A 51 -11.70 8.11 -24.78
C GLY A 51 -12.29 9.51 -24.70
N PHE A 52 -11.96 10.40 -25.65
CA PHE A 52 -12.66 11.67 -25.79
C PHE A 52 -14.16 11.44 -25.97
N LEU A 53 -14.57 10.61 -26.94
CA LEU A 53 -15.98 10.29 -27.16
C LEU A 53 -16.65 9.66 -25.94
N ARG A 54 -15.93 8.77 -25.24
CA ARG A 54 -16.41 8.13 -24.01
C ARG A 54 -16.68 9.15 -22.90
N LEU A 55 -15.72 10.03 -22.64
CA LEU A 55 -15.80 11.01 -21.56
C LEU A 55 -16.75 12.17 -21.88
N GLN A 56 -17.05 12.41 -23.15
CA GLN A 56 -18.15 13.30 -23.54
C GLN A 56 -19.53 12.62 -23.48
N GLY A 57 -19.60 11.30 -23.26
CA GLY A 57 -20.84 10.53 -23.13
C GLY A 57 -21.47 10.08 -24.43
N PHE A 58 -20.75 10.13 -25.56
CA PHE A 58 -21.25 9.67 -26.86
C PHE A 58 -21.13 8.15 -27.04
N VAL A 59 -20.23 7.52 -26.28
CA VAL A 59 -20.03 6.06 -26.28
C VAL A 59 -19.83 5.57 -24.86
N SER A 60 -20.26 4.34 -24.60
CA SER A 60 -20.15 3.66 -23.31
C SER A 60 -19.40 2.33 -23.43
N SER A 61 -19.50 1.68 -24.59
CA SER A 61 -18.93 0.38 -24.89
C SER A 61 -18.19 0.40 -26.22
N VAL A 62 -17.25 -0.54 -26.42
CA VAL A 62 -16.59 -0.74 -27.71
C VAL A 62 -17.59 -1.07 -28.83
N ASN A 63 -18.72 -1.68 -28.50
CA ASN A 63 -19.80 -2.02 -29.44
C ASN A 63 -20.56 -0.81 -29.98
N ASP A 64 -20.37 0.36 -29.37
CA ASP A 64 -20.95 1.61 -29.86
C ASP A 64 -20.20 2.13 -31.09
N PHE A 65 -18.96 1.67 -31.33
CA PHE A 65 -18.18 1.99 -32.52
C PHE A 65 -18.52 1.03 -33.65
N LEU A 66 -19.00 1.57 -34.77
CA LEU A 66 -19.18 0.84 -36.03
C LEU A 66 -17.90 0.91 -36.89
N ALA A 67 -17.21 2.05 -36.85
CA ALA A 67 -15.91 2.24 -37.50
C ALA A 67 -15.11 3.34 -36.78
N LEU A 68 -13.80 3.16 -36.67
CA LEU A 68 -12.86 4.20 -36.23
C LEU A 68 -11.64 4.13 -37.14
N SER A 69 -11.36 5.22 -37.85
CA SER A 69 -10.22 5.32 -38.77
C SER A 69 -9.47 6.62 -38.52
N ILE A 70 -8.14 6.54 -38.55
CA ILE A 70 -7.25 7.68 -38.36
C ILE A 70 -6.40 7.83 -39.60
N CYS A 71 -6.41 9.02 -40.16
CA CYS A 71 -5.55 9.40 -41.26
C CYS A 71 -4.50 10.39 -40.75
N SER A 72 -3.31 9.85 -40.44
CA SER A 72 -2.20 10.61 -39.89
C SER A 72 -1.61 11.62 -40.88
N ASP A 73 -1.80 11.42 -42.18
CA ASP A 73 -1.29 12.33 -43.21
C ASP A 73 -2.10 13.64 -43.28
N TYR A 74 -3.40 13.57 -43.00
CA TYR A 74 -4.32 14.71 -43.08
C TYR A 74 -4.75 15.27 -41.70
N GLY A 75 -4.25 14.72 -40.60
CA GLY A 75 -4.68 15.17 -39.27
C GLY A 75 -6.16 14.94 -39.03
N ALA A 76 -6.72 13.83 -39.53
CA ALA A 76 -8.15 13.59 -39.47
C ALA A 76 -8.48 12.23 -38.83
N ALA A 77 -9.46 12.23 -37.92
CA ALA A 77 -10.10 11.02 -37.42
C ALA A 77 -11.54 10.97 -37.92
N SER A 78 -11.94 9.83 -38.48
CA SER A 78 -13.31 9.57 -38.90
C SER A 78 -13.88 8.43 -38.07
N VAL A 79 -15.00 8.69 -37.39
CA VAL A 79 -15.64 7.74 -36.50
C VAL A 79 -17.11 7.60 -36.88
N THR A 80 -17.58 6.37 -36.94
CA THR A 80 -19.01 6.05 -37.04
C THR A 80 -19.43 5.35 -35.76
N ILE A 81 -20.39 5.95 -35.06
CA ILE A 81 -20.96 5.40 -33.82
C ILE A 81 -22.44 5.05 -34.02
N ARG A 82 -22.95 4.14 -33.18
CA ARG A 82 -24.36 3.71 -33.23
C ARG A 82 -25.34 4.80 -32.79
N GLY A 83 -24.92 5.69 -31.89
CA GLY A 83 -25.74 6.80 -31.39
C GLY A 83 -25.77 8.01 -32.33
N GLU A 84 -26.66 8.96 -32.04
CA GLU A 84 -26.74 10.23 -32.76
C GLU A 84 -26.04 11.37 -32.01
N LEU A 85 -25.45 12.30 -32.75
CA LEU A 85 -24.92 13.54 -32.18
C LEU A 85 -26.05 14.57 -31.99
N PRO A 86 -26.05 15.35 -30.89
CA PRO A 86 -26.96 16.47 -30.73
C PRO A 86 -26.94 17.41 -31.95
N GLU A 87 -28.08 18.01 -32.27
CA GLU A 87 -28.16 18.99 -33.37
C GLU A 87 -27.22 20.18 -33.13
N LYS A 88 -27.14 20.65 -31.88
CA LYS A 88 -26.27 21.75 -31.45
C LYS A 88 -25.21 21.25 -30.47
N LEU A 89 -23.97 21.18 -30.93
CA LEU A 89 -22.79 20.99 -30.10
C LEU A 89 -22.29 22.37 -29.68
N LYS A 90 -22.46 22.75 -28.42
CA LYS A 90 -21.85 23.98 -27.87
C LYS A 90 -20.62 23.58 -27.04
N PRO A 91 -19.40 23.78 -27.56
CA PRO A 91 -18.20 23.50 -26.79
C PRO A 91 -18.12 24.49 -25.62
N VAL A 92 -17.93 23.96 -24.42
CA VAL A 92 -17.51 24.72 -23.24
C VAL A 92 -15.99 24.69 -23.22
N LEU A 93 -15.38 25.87 -23.36
CA LEU A 93 -13.94 26.05 -23.18
C LEU A 93 -13.64 25.95 -21.69
N THR A 94 -12.88 24.93 -21.28
CA THR A 94 -12.47 24.78 -19.90
C THR A 94 -11.27 25.69 -19.61
N SER A 95 -11.13 26.15 -18.37
CA SER A 95 -10.06 27.08 -17.94
C SER A 95 -8.64 26.48 -18.03
N GLY A 96 -8.51 25.24 -18.49
CA GLY A 96 -7.24 24.56 -18.58
C GLY A 96 -6.49 24.84 -19.88
N CYS A 97 -5.47 25.70 -19.83
CA CYS A 97 -4.54 25.99 -20.95
C CYS A 97 -5.20 26.43 -22.29
N GLY A 98 -6.51 26.71 -22.31
CA GLY A 98 -7.23 27.20 -23.50
C GLY A 98 -7.66 26.14 -24.51
N THR A 99 -7.24 24.87 -24.36
CA THR A 99 -7.47 23.80 -25.35
C THR A 99 -8.39 22.67 -24.88
N GLY A 100 -8.83 22.68 -23.62
CA GLY A 100 -9.81 21.70 -23.13
C GLY A 100 -11.20 21.96 -23.70
N ILE A 101 -11.61 21.12 -24.66
CA ILE A 101 -12.96 21.15 -25.24
C ILE A 101 -13.82 20.12 -24.51
N SER A 102 -14.91 20.57 -23.90
CA SER A 102 -15.93 19.70 -23.32
C SER A 102 -17.30 20.08 -23.85
N PHE A 103 -18.09 19.10 -24.29
CA PHE A 103 -19.45 19.28 -24.77
C PHE A 103 -20.48 19.00 -23.68
N ASN A 104 -20.11 18.16 -22.71
CA ASN A 104 -20.89 17.89 -21.50
C ASN A 104 -20.01 18.15 -20.29
N LEU A 105 -20.33 19.21 -19.53
CA LEU A 105 -19.71 19.40 -18.21
C LEU A 105 -20.14 18.21 -17.34
N PRO A 106 -19.19 17.40 -16.85
CA PRO A 106 -19.53 16.26 -16.00
C PRO A 106 -20.24 16.78 -14.75
N THR A 107 -21.53 16.49 -14.65
CA THR A 107 -22.30 16.73 -13.44
C THR A 107 -22.03 15.56 -12.51
N VAL A 108 -21.43 15.85 -11.36
CA VAL A 108 -21.13 14.82 -10.37
C VAL A 108 -22.41 14.50 -9.62
N GLU A 109 -22.93 13.29 -9.81
CA GLU A 109 -23.91 12.71 -8.90
C GLU A 109 -23.21 12.07 -7.71
N GLN A 110 -23.74 12.29 -6.50
CA GLN A 110 -23.26 11.60 -5.30
C GLN A 110 -23.46 10.09 -5.46
N LYS A 111 -22.37 9.37 -5.70
CA LYS A 111 -22.36 7.91 -5.60
C LYS A 111 -21.96 7.55 -4.18
N ASN A 112 -22.87 6.94 -3.41
CA ASN A 112 -22.55 6.25 -2.17
C ASN A 112 -21.72 5.00 -2.49
N ARG A 113 -20.41 5.16 -2.65
CA ARG A 113 -19.46 4.05 -2.77
C ARG A 113 -18.77 3.87 -1.42
N ALA A 114 -18.63 2.61 -0.99
CA ALA A 114 -17.71 2.29 0.08
C ALA A 114 -16.29 2.60 -0.43
N PRO A 115 -15.50 3.44 0.25
CA PRO A 115 -14.17 3.79 -0.23
C PRO A 115 -13.30 2.53 -0.25
N GLY A 116 -12.63 2.25 -1.38
CA GLY A 116 -11.46 1.38 -1.40
C GLY A 116 -10.39 1.97 -0.50
N VAL A 117 -9.77 1.11 0.30
CA VAL A 117 -8.85 1.52 1.36
C VAL A 117 -7.44 1.21 0.88
N HIS A 118 -6.76 2.20 0.31
CA HIS A 118 -5.45 2.03 -0.35
C HIS A 118 -4.27 2.39 0.56
N ASP A 119 -3.20 1.62 0.51
CA ASP A 119 -1.97 1.89 1.28
C ASP A 119 -1.23 3.15 0.74
N PRO A 120 -0.79 4.09 1.60
CA PRO A 120 0.12 5.17 1.21
C PRO A 120 1.31 4.71 0.35
N ALA A 121 1.88 3.53 0.63
CA ALA A 121 3.01 3.00 -0.12
C ALA A 121 2.66 2.72 -1.60
N THR A 122 1.40 2.37 -1.89
CA THR A 122 0.90 2.23 -3.26
C THR A 122 0.97 3.57 -3.99
N ILE A 123 0.55 4.67 -3.36
CA ILE A 123 0.59 5.99 -3.98
C ILE A 123 2.02 6.39 -4.34
N PHE A 124 2.98 6.17 -3.44
CA PHE A 124 4.39 6.45 -3.70
C PHE A 124 4.94 5.60 -4.84
N ALA A 125 4.69 4.29 -4.83
CA ALA A 125 5.16 3.38 -5.87
C ALA A 125 4.60 3.73 -7.26
N LEU A 126 3.30 4.04 -7.36
CA LEU A 126 2.68 4.43 -8.63
C LEU A 126 3.22 5.78 -9.14
N MET A 127 3.49 6.74 -8.26
CA MET A 127 4.09 8.02 -8.63
C MET A 127 5.55 7.88 -9.07
N ASP A 128 6.32 6.98 -8.46
CA ASP A 128 7.70 6.67 -8.85
C ASP A 128 7.73 5.95 -10.21
N GLU A 129 6.87 4.96 -10.41
CA GLU A 129 6.73 4.26 -11.69
C GLU A 129 6.27 5.20 -12.81
N LEU A 130 5.37 6.16 -12.51
CA LEU A 130 4.98 7.22 -13.44
C LEU A 130 6.18 8.09 -13.84
N ALA A 131 7.00 8.50 -12.87
CA ALA A 131 8.20 9.28 -13.13
C ALA A 131 9.20 8.50 -13.99
N ARG A 132 9.43 7.21 -13.67
CA ARG A 132 10.36 6.34 -14.41
C ARG A 132 9.92 6.13 -15.86
N ARG A 133 8.62 5.92 -16.12
CA ARG A 133 8.08 5.78 -17.48
C ARG A 133 8.19 7.08 -18.27
N ALA A 134 7.94 8.22 -17.63
CA ALA A 134 8.12 9.53 -18.24
C ALA A 134 9.61 9.85 -18.52
N GLU A 135 10.52 9.41 -17.66
CA GLU A 135 11.97 9.57 -17.85
C GLU A 135 12.51 8.70 -18.99
N GLY A 136 11.92 7.53 -19.27
CA GLY A 136 12.26 6.74 -20.46
C GLY A 136 12.05 7.51 -21.77
N TYR A 137 11.19 8.53 -21.76
CA TYR A 137 10.83 9.38 -22.91
C TYR A 137 11.56 10.74 -22.92
N ARG A 138 12.45 11.01 -21.95
CA ARG A 138 13.12 12.31 -21.68
C ARG A 138 13.91 12.95 -22.83
N ALA A 139 13.92 12.37 -24.02
CA ALA A 139 14.32 13.11 -25.21
C ALA A 139 13.46 14.37 -25.42
N HIS A 140 12.26 14.46 -24.81
CA HIS A 140 11.32 15.57 -25.02
C HIS A 140 10.73 16.11 -23.70
N GLY A 141 11.36 17.09 -23.09
CA GLY A 141 10.72 17.87 -22.01
C GLY A 141 9.43 18.53 -22.52
N GLY A 142 8.37 18.61 -21.69
CA GLY A 142 7.16 19.37 -22.01
C GLY A 142 5.86 18.57 -22.20
N MET A 143 5.88 17.25 -22.00
CA MET A 143 4.66 16.43 -21.99
C MET A 143 4.11 16.20 -20.57
N HIS A 144 2.81 16.02 -20.49
CA HIS A 144 2.13 15.50 -19.30
C HIS A 144 2.04 13.98 -19.36
N SER A 145 2.04 13.35 -18.20
CA SER A 145 1.93 11.91 -18.04
C SER A 145 0.86 11.61 -17.00
N ALA A 146 0.08 10.55 -17.25
CA ALA A 146 -0.86 9.99 -16.32
C ALA A 146 -0.83 8.47 -16.39
N GLY A 147 -1.24 7.81 -15.32
CA GLY A 147 -1.32 6.36 -15.26
C GLY A 147 -2.41 5.87 -14.33
N ILE A 148 -2.84 4.64 -14.56
CA ILE A 148 -3.78 3.92 -13.70
C ILE A 148 -3.05 2.77 -13.03
N GLY A 149 -3.24 2.64 -11.73
CA GLY A 149 -2.76 1.52 -10.95
C GLY A 149 -3.78 1.05 -9.92
N ASP A 150 -3.39 0.05 -9.16
CA ASP A 150 -4.09 -0.47 -8.00
C ASP A 150 -3.08 -0.88 -6.92
N ASP A 151 -3.53 -1.60 -5.90
CA ASP A 151 -2.69 -2.04 -4.78
C ASP A 151 -1.62 -3.08 -5.16
N SER A 152 -1.52 -3.49 -6.42
CA SER A 152 -0.35 -4.23 -6.92
C SER A 152 0.92 -3.38 -6.99
N LYS A 153 0.79 -2.05 -6.79
CA LYS A 153 1.90 -1.06 -6.85
C LYS A 153 2.53 -0.91 -8.24
N THR A 154 1.83 -1.35 -9.29
CA THR A 154 2.27 -1.21 -10.69
C THR A 154 1.26 -0.47 -11.54
N LEU A 155 1.74 0.29 -12.54
CA LEU A 155 0.86 0.92 -13.52
C LEU A 155 0.33 -0.10 -14.53
N ILE A 156 -0.99 -0.25 -14.54
CA ILE A 156 -1.79 -1.03 -15.50
C ILE A 156 -1.83 -0.30 -16.84
N LEU A 157 -2.08 1.02 -16.80
CA LEU A 157 -2.15 1.90 -17.96
C LEU A 157 -1.23 3.11 -17.76
N HIS A 158 -0.69 3.62 -18.85
CA HIS A 158 0.16 4.80 -18.87
C HIS A 158 -0.06 5.56 -20.18
N ALA A 159 -0.25 6.87 -20.10
CA ALA A 159 -0.40 7.71 -21.27
C ALA A 159 0.33 9.04 -21.10
N GLU A 160 0.89 9.52 -22.20
CA GLU A 160 1.52 10.83 -22.29
C GLU A 160 0.89 11.66 -23.40
N ASP A 161 0.85 12.97 -23.18
CA ASP A 161 0.38 13.93 -24.18
C ASP A 161 0.85 15.34 -23.80
N ILE A 162 0.96 16.23 -24.79
CA ILE A 162 1.17 17.66 -24.54
C ILE A 162 0.04 18.28 -23.72
N GLY A 163 -1.20 17.78 -23.87
CA GLY A 163 -2.36 18.19 -23.09
C GLY A 163 -2.60 17.27 -21.89
N ARG A 164 -2.57 17.80 -20.66
CA ARG A 164 -2.88 17.00 -19.46
C ARG A 164 -4.28 16.39 -19.44
N HIS A 165 -5.24 16.95 -20.16
CA HIS A 165 -6.60 16.40 -20.23
C HIS A 165 -6.67 15.24 -21.22
N ASN A 166 -5.84 15.30 -22.27
CA ASN A 166 -5.72 14.27 -23.30
C ASN A 166 -5.09 13.00 -22.73
N THR A 167 -4.24 13.07 -21.71
CA THR A 167 -3.68 11.87 -21.06
C THR A 167 -4.78 11.00 -20.46
N ILE A 168 -5.81 11.61 -19.86
CA ILE A 168 -6.96 10.89 -19.31
C ILE A 168 -7.89 10.40 -20.40
N ASP A 169 -8.08 11.18 -21.46
CA ASP A 169 -8.82 10.71 -22.64
C ASP A 169 -8.14 9.47 -23.24
N ARG A 170 -6.81 9.48 -23.39
CA ARG A 170 -6.05 8.31 -23.85
C ARG A 170 -6.23 7.10 -22.92
N ILE A 171 -6.09 7.28 -21.61
CA ILE A 171 -6.34 6.21 -20.63
C ILE A 171 -7.76 5.65 -20.77
N ALA A 172 -8.76 6.52 -20.87
CA ALA A 172 -10.17 6.13 -20.98
C ALA A 172 -10.46 5.34 -22.25
N GLY A 173 -9.84 5.74 -23.37
CA GLY A 173 -9.99 5.08 -24.66
C GLY A 173 -9.22 3.77 -24.74
N GLU A 174 -7.99 3.73 -24.22
CA GLU A 174 -7.21 2.50 -24.13
C GLU A 174 -7.93 1.46 -23.26
N ALA A 175 -8.43 1.88 -22.08
CA ALA A 175 -9.21 1.02 -21.21
C ALA A 175 -10.49 0.51 -21.90
N LEU A 176 -11.18 1.37 -22.65
CA LEU A 176 -12.39 1.00 -23.39
C LEU A 176 -12.08 -0.07 -24.46
N LEU A 177 -11.07 0.16 -25.29
CA LEU A 177 -10.72 -0.72 -26.40
C LEU A 177 -10.11 -2.05 -25.91
N LYS A 178 -9.43 -2.06 -24.76
CA LYS A 178 -8.86 -3.26 -24.15
C LYS A 178 -9.81 -3.97 -23.18
N GLY A 179 -10.98 -3.41 -22.88
CA GLY A 179 -11.91 -3.97 -21.90
C GLY A 179 -11.40 -3.94 -20.45
N ILE A 180 -10.58 -2.95 -20.10
CA ILE A 180 -10.01 -2.80 -18.76
C ILE A 180 -10.98 -1.99 -17.88
N GLU A 181 -11.30 -2.56 -16.71
CA GLU A 181 -12.20 -1.97 -15.72
C GLU A 181 -11.42 -0.96 -14.84
N LEU A 182 -11.90 0.28 -14.81
CA LEU A 182 -11.24 1.40 -14.12
C LEU A 182 -11.88 1.75 -12.78
N SER A 183 -13.05 1.20 -12.45
CA SER A 183 -13.67 1.46 -11.16
C SER A 183 -12.80 0.92 -10.03
N GLY A 184 -12.71 1.67 -8.94
CA GLY A 184 -11.89 1.28 -7.79
C GLY A 184 -10.39 1.41 -7.99
N LYS A 185 -9.94 2.03 -9.09
CA LYS A 185 -8.51 2.23 -9.38
C LYS A 185 -8.01 3.58 -8.90
N ILE A 186 -6.68 3.71 -8.88
CA ILE A 186 -5.94 4.92 -8.55
C ILE A 186 -5.44 5.57 -9.84
N LEU A 187 -5.75 6.86 -10.02
CA LEU A 187 -5.21 7.71 -11.08
C LEU A 187 -4.03 8.52 -10.54
N VAL A 188 -2.85 8.34 -11.13
CA VAL A 188 -1.67 9.18 -10.87
C VAL A 188 -1.42 10.14 -12.03
N THR A 189 -1.01 11.37 -11.76
CA THR A 189 -0.75 12.37 -12.82
C THR A 189 0.40 13.33 -12.48
N SER A 190 1.15 13.74 -13.51
CA SER A 190 2.23 14.71 -13.38
C SER A 190 1.75 16.18 -13.34
N GLY A 191 0.51 16.46 -13.77
CA GLY A 191 -0.05 17.80 -13.92
C GLY A 191 -0.96 18.24 -12.76
N ARG A 192 -1.38 19.51 -12.79
CA ARG A 192 -2.34 20.07 -11.81
C ARG A 192 -3.71 19.40 -11.93
N VAL A 193 -4.38 19.23 -10.81
CA VAL A 193 -5.73 18.64 -10.77
C VAL A 193 -6.78 19.74 -10.87
N SER A 194 -7.45 19.81 -12.04
CA SER A 194 -8.56 20.73 -12.32
C SER A 194 -9.92 20.04 -12.13
N THR A 195 -10.99 20.83 -12.12
CA THR A 195 -12.38 20.34 -12.15
C THR A 195 -12.62 19.36 -13.31
N GLU A 196 -12.08 19.64 -14.49
CA GLU A 196 -12.19 18.73 -15.64
C GLU A 196 -11.54 17.36 -15.37
N LEU A 197 -10.37 17.36 -14.73
CA LEU A 197 -9.66 16.13 -14.38
C LEU A 197 -10.49 15.27 -13.41
N VAL A 198 -11.02 15.90 -12.36
CA VAL A 198 -11.87 15.23 -11.36
C VAL A 198 -13.15 14.71 -11.99
N GLY A 199 -13.79 15.49 -12.86
CA GLY A 199 -15.00 15.08 -13.57
C GLY A 199 -14.77 13.86 -14.47
N LYS A 200 -13.69 13.85 -15.26
CA LYS A 200 -13.32 12.70 -16.09
C LYS A 200 -13.02 11.47 -15.22
N ALA A 201 -12.26 11.62 -14.15
CA ALA A 201 -11.97 10.52 -13.22
C ALA A 201 -13.24 9.95 -12.57
N SER A 202 -14.19 10.81 -12.19
CA SER A 202 -15.49 10.40 -11.63
C SER A 202 -16.32 9.57 -12.62
N LEU A 203 -16.36 9.96 -13.90
CA LEU A 203 -17.04 9.20 -14.95
C LEU A 203 -16.42 7.81 -15.16
N LEU A 204 -15.12 7.67 -14.96
CA LEU A 204 -14.39 6.40 -15.06
C LEU A 204 -14.50 5.53 -13.80
N GLY A 205 -15.07 6.07 -12.71
CA GLY A 205 -15.22 5.35 -11.44
C GLY A 205 -13.94 5.26 -10.61
N ILE A 206 -12.95 6.12 -10.89
CA ILE A 206 -11.70 6.23 -10.13
C ILE A 206 -12.00 6.64 -8.68
N GLU A 207 -11.31 6.02 -7.73
CA GLU A 207 -11.50 6.30 -6.29
C GLU A 207 -10.47 7.26 -5.73
N VAL A 208 -9.22 7.20 -6.22
CA VAL A 208 -8.13 8.05 -5.76
C VAL A 208 -7.49 8.77 -6.94
N ILE A 209 -7.29 10.08 -6.78
CA ILE A 209 -6.48 10.89 -7.70
C ILE A 209 -5.26 11.37 -6.93
N ALA A 210 -4.06 11.06 -7.43
CA ALA A 210 -2.81 11.52 -6.86
C ALA A 210 -2.00 12.33 -7.88
N SER A 211 -1.52 13.49 -7.47
CA SER A 211 -0.73 14.39 -8.31
C SER A 211 0.56 14.85 -7.65
N ARG A 212 1.60 15.01 -8.48
CA ARG A 212 2.86 15.67 -8.09
C ARG A 212 2.67 17.15 -7.73
N THR A 213 1.58 17.77 -8.18
CA THR A 213 1.36 19.22 -8.07
C THR A 213 0.04 19.54 -7.34
N SER A 214 -0.44 20.78 -7.45
CA SER A 214 -1.58 21.26 -6.71
C SER A 214 -2.93 20.95 -7.37
N PRO A 215 -3.97 20.65 -6.58
CA PRO A 215 -5.35 20.78 -7.03
C PRO A 215 -5.81 22.25 -6.99
N THR A 216 -6.87 22.58 -7.74
CA THR A 216 -7.60 23.86 -7.60
C THR A 216 -8.70 23.74 -6.55
N ASP A 217 -9.15 24.88 -6.00
CA ASP A 217 -10.26 24.96 -5.05
C ASP A 217 -11.55 24.28 -5.57
N MET A 218 -11.93 24.58 -6.81
CA MET A 218 -13.09 23.96 -7.45
C MET A 218 -12.91 22.45 -7.66
N ALA A 219 -11.67 21.98 -7.90
CA ALA A 219 -11.40 20.56 -8.03
C ALA A 219 -11.58 19.83 -6.71
N VAL A 220 -11.14 20.44 -5.59
CA VAL A 220 -11.37 19.91 -4.24
C VAL A 220 -12.87 19.81 -3.94
N GLN A 221 -13.65 20.86 -4.20
CA GLN A 221 -15.10 20.85 -3.99
C GLN A 221 -15.80 19.76 -4.84
N MET A 222 -15.33 19.55 -6.06
CA MET A 222 -15.87 18.51 -6.93
C MET A 222 -15.50 17.11 -6.45
N ALA A 223 -14.27 16.90 -5.99
CA ALA A 223 -13.81 15.62 -5.46
C ALA A 223 -14.58 15.23 -4.18
N GLU A 224 -14.86 16.21 -3.32
CA GLU A 224 -15.74 16.05 -2.16
C GLU A 224 -17.13 15.53 -2.56
N LYS A 225 -17.76 16.16 -3.56
CA LYS A 225 -19.07 15.70 -4.06
C LYS A 225 -19.02 14.33 -4.75
N ALA A 226 -17.88 14.01 -5.38
CA ALA A 226 -17.70 12.78 -6.15
C ALA A 226 -17.36 11.56 -5.29
N GLY A 227 -17.03 11.74 -4.00
CA GLY A 227 -16.52 10.65 -3.18
C GLY A 227 -15.10 10.23 -3.54
N ILE A 228 -14.30 11.13 -4.14
CA ILE A 228 -12.94 10.84 -4.62
C ILE A 228 -11.93 11.33 -3.60
N THR A 229 -10.98 10.46 -3.23
CA THR A 229 -9.81 10.86 -2.45
C THR A 229 -8.84 11.64 -3.34
N LEU A 230 -8.68 12.93 -3.05
CA LEU A 230 -7.80 13.81 -3.83
C LEU A 230 -6.49 14.06 -3.07
N ILE A 231 -5.38 13.68 -3.68
CA ILE A 231 -4.03 13.81 -3.15
C ILE A 231 -3.21 14.72 -4.06
N GLY A 232 -2.55 15.71 -3.47
CA GLY A 232 -1.66 16.62 -4.17
C GLY A 232 -0.28 16.69 -3.52
N TYR A 233 0.67 17.28 -4.23
CA TYR A 233 2.05 17.46 -3.78
C TYR A 233 2.72 16.16 -3.32
N VAL A 234 2.48 15.06 -4.03
CA VAL A 234 3.15 13.78 -3.73
C VAL A 234 4.65 13.92 -3.96
N LYS A 235 5.42 13.60 -2.93
CA LYS A 235 6.88 13.44 -2.91
C LYS A 235 7.22 12.01 -2.49
N SER A 236 8.50 11.67 -2.42
CA SER A 236 8.98 10.31 -2.11
C SER A 236 8.44 9.72 -0.81
N ASP A 237 8.15 10.55 0.20
CA ASP A 237 7.80 10.12 1.56
C ASP A 237 6.57 10.81 2.15
N ARG A 238 5.96 11.74 1.42
CA ARG A 238 4.83 12.54 1.92
C ARG A 238 3.93 13.03 0.80
N PHE A 239 2.68 13.28 1.16
CA PHE A 239 1.68 13.92 0.30
C PHE A 239 0.68 14.71 1.13
N LYS A 240 -0.20 15.47 0.46
CA LYS A 240 -1.31 16.20 1.10
C LYS A 240 -2.62 15.68 0.58
N VAL A 241 -3.53 15.31 1.49
CA VAL A 241 -4.90 14.92 1.15
C VAL A 241 -5.81 16.15 1.22
N TYR A 242 -6.64 16.32 0.20
CA TYR A 242 -7.55 17.47 0.04
C TYR A 242 -9.03 17.08 0.13
N SER A 243 -9.36 15.80 -0.07
CA SER A 243 -10.71 15.26 0.11
C SER A 243 -10.67 13.78 0.48
N HIS A 244 -11.70 13.29 1.18
CA HIS A 244 -11.94 11.87 1.49
C HIS A 244 -10.70 11.09 1.98
N PRO A 245 -10.06 11.46 3.11
CA PRO A 245 -8.88 10.76 3.62
C PRO A 245 -9.13 9.29 3.98
N ALA A 246 -10.38 8.90 4.19
CA ALA A 246 -10.78 7.52 4.47
C ALA A 246 -10.47 6.53 3.33
N GLY A 247 -10.23 7.02 2.10
CA GLY A 247 -9.76 6.18 0.99
C GLY A 247 -8.28 5.78 1.09
N ILE A 248 -7.54 6.30 2.08
CA ILE A 248 -6.17 5.89 2.39
C ILE A 248 -6.14 5.11 3.69
N CYS A 249 -5.64 3.87 3.59
CA CYS A 249 -5.32 3.00 4.72
C CYS A 249 -4.07 3.50 5.42
N VAL A 250 -4.22 4.52 6.26
CA VAL A 250 -3.17 4.81 7.23
C VAL A 250 -3.33 3.77 8.34
N PRO A 251 -2.36 2.88 8.59
CA PRO A 251 -2.40 2.14 9.82
C PRO A 251 -2.37 3.18 10.95
N THR A 252 -3.38 3.14 11.82
CA THR A 252 -3.64 4.19 12.82
C THR A 252 -2.38 4.55 13.59
N GLU A 253 -1.86 5.76 13.35
CA GLU A 253 -0.76 6.35 14.11
C GLU A 253 -1.24 6.72 15.53
N LYS A 254 -0.45 6.30 16.52
CA LYS A 254 -0.42 6.79 17.90
C LYS A 254 -1.72 6.65 18.70
N GLY A 255 -2.01 5.41 19.08
CA GLY A 255 -2.96 5.10 20.14
C GLY A 255 -2.84 3.65 20.57
N LYS A 256 -3.11 3.38 21.84
CA LYS A 256 -3.23 2.01 22.35
C LYS A 256 -4.52 1.39 21.81
N ILE A 257 -4.45 0.16 21.27
CA ILE A 257 -5.63 -0.58 20.79
C ILE A 257 -6.47 -0.98 22.00
N ALA A 258 -7.61 -0.32 22.18
CA ALA A 258 -8.52 -0.64 23.28
C ALA A 258 -9.09 -2.06 23.13
N GLY A 259 -9.34 -2.73 24.26
CA GLY A 259 -9.95 -4.06 24.26
C GLY A 259 -9.02 -5.20 23.85
N VAL A 260 -7.70 -4.96 23.78
CA VAL A 260 -6.68 -5.99 23.54
C VAL A 260 -5.57 -5.89 24.58
N THR A 261 -5.16 -7.03 25.16
CA THR A 261 -4.00 -7.15 26.06
C THR A 261 -2.83 -7.77 25.29
N GLY A 262 -1.63 -7.19 25.39
CA GLY A 262 -0.41 -7.84 24.89
C GLY A 262 0.02 -8.97 25.83
N VAL A 263 0.32 -10.15 25.29
CA VAL A 263 0.75 -11.32 26.06
C VAL A 263 2.12 -11.77 25.56
N ILE A 264 3.10 -11.77 26.45
CA ILE A 264 4.43 -12.33 26.18
C ILE A 264 4.46 -13.75 26.76
N LEU A 265 4.79 -14.74 25.95
CA LEU A 265 4.89 -16.14 26.36
C LEU A 265 6.34 -16.50 26.68
N ALA A 266 6.64 -16.77 27.95
CA ALA A 266 7.97 -17.10 28.46
C ALA A 266 7.95 -18.39 29.31
N GLY A 267 7.83 -19.54 28.63
CA GLY A 267 7.73 -20.86 29.26
C GLY A 267 8.44 -21.99 28.54
N GLY A 268 9.27 -21.71 27.52
CA GLY A 268 9.99 -22.74 26.77
C GLY A 268 11.15 -23.33 27.56
N ALA A 269 11.07 -24.62 27.90
CA ALA A 269 12.21 -25.36 28.44
C ALA A 269 13.36 -25.35 27.42
N SER A 270 14.33 -24.46 27.61
CA SER A 270 15.50 -24.28 26.74
C SER A 270 16.54 -25.39 26.97
N SER A 271 16.13 -26.65 26.82
CA SER A 271 16.95 -27.84 27.08
C SER A 271 18.13 -28.00 26.12
N ARG A 272 18.18 -27.25 25.01
CA ARG A 272 19.27 -27.31 24.01
C ARG A 272 20.36 -26.24 24.19
N MET A 273 20.20 -25.26 25.09
CA MET A 273 21.07 -24.07 25.15
C MET A 273 21.76 -23.80 26.50
N GLY A 274 21.47 -24.58 27.54
CA GLY A 274 22.15 -24.45 28.84
C GLY A 274 21.90 -23.15 29.63
N SER A 275 21.16 -22.16 29.08
CA SER A 275 20.72 -20.93 29.78
C SER A 275 19.43 -20.35 29.16
N ASN A 276 18.68 -19.55 29.93
CA ASN A 276 17.38 -18.99 29.52
C ASN A 276 17.56 -17.90 28.45
N LYS A 277 17.15 -18.21 27.21
CA LYS A 277 17.27 -17.36 26.00
C LYS A 277 16.64 -15.96 26.16
N ALA A 278 15.57 -15.85 26.94
CA ALA A 278 14.86 -14.58 27.16
C ALA A 278 15.71 -13.52 27.91
N LEU A 279 16.82 -13.95 28.54
CA LEU A 279 17.70 -13.11 29.34
C LEU A 279 18.96 -12.64 28.58
N LEU A 280 19.10 -12.98 27.30
CA LEU A 280 20.27 -12.61 26.50
C LEU A 280 20.31 -11.09 26.22
N PRO A 281 21.49 -10.44 26.33
CA PRO A 281 21.62 -9.00 26.07
C PRO A 281 21.44 -8.61 24.60
N HIS A 282 20.59 -7.64 24.28
CA HIS A 282 20.43 -7.02 22.97
C HIS A 282 20.26 -5.50 23.10
N LYS A 283 21.02 -4.71 22.31
CA LYS A 283 20.98 -3.22 22.29
C LYS A 283 21.00 -2.54 23.67
N GLY A 284 21.79 -3.07 24.62
CA GLY A 284 21.92 -2.50 25.97
C GLY A 284 20.83 -2.90 26.98
N GLY A 285 19.91 -3.82 26.63
CA GLY A 285 18.93 -4.47 27.53
C GLY A 285 18.80 -5.97 27.21
N ARG A 286 17.76 -6.67 27.68
CA ARG A 286 17.44 -8.07 27.29
C ARG A 286 16.38 -8.10 26.18
N PHE A 287 16.36 -9.13 25.33
CA PHE A 287 15.37 -9.24 24.22
C PHE A 287 13.93 -9.01 24.65
N ILE A 288 13.54 -9.61 25.78
CA ILE A 288 12.19 -9.50 26.30
C ILE A 288 11.79 -8.06 26.70
N GLU A 289 12.76 -7.19 27.00
CA GLU A 289 12.50 -5.77 27.27
C GLU A 289 12.12 -4.99 26.01
N SER A 290 12.69 -5.35 24.83
CA SER A 290 12.30 -4.72 23.55
C SER A 290 10.86 -5.10 23.20
N ILE A 291 10.55 -6.40 23.26
CA ILE A 291 9.20 -6.92 23.04
C ILE A 291 8.20 -6.25 24.00
N TYR A 292 8.57 -6.14 25.28
CA TYR A 292 7.73 -5.45 26.26
C TYR A 292 7.48 -3.98 25.90
N ARG A 293 8.53 -3.22 25.55
CA ARG A 293 8.40 -1.80 25.17
C ARG A 293 7.47 -1.64 23.96
N GLU A 294 7.72 -2.41 22.91
CA GLU A 294 6.90 -2.39 21.68
C GLU A 294 5.43 -2.70 21.97
N LEU A 295 5.15 -3.76 22.75
CA LEU A 295 3.77 -4.10 23.11
C LEU A 295 3.11 -3.03 23.98
N THR A 296 3.85 -2.35 24.87
CA THR A 296 3.28 -1.27 25.69
C THR A 296 2.94 0.00 24.92
N GLU A 297 3.56 0.22 23.76
CA GLU A 297 3.18 1.32 22.86
C GLU A 297 1.89 1.00 22.08
N ILE A 298 1.61 -0.29 21.87
CA ILE A 298 0.47 -0.76 21.07
C ILE A 298 -0.74 -1.09 21.95
N PHE A 299 -0.55 -1.62 23.16
CA PHE A 299 -1.63 -2.15 23.99
C PHE A 299 -1.76 -1.44 25.35
N PRO A 300 -2.98 -1.29 25.89
CA PRO A 300 -3.23 -0.72 27.21
C PRO A 300 -2.69 -1.57 28.36
N GLU A 301 -2.78 -2.89 28.25
CA GLU A 301 -2.25 -3.85 29.22
C GLU A 301 -1.25 -4.77 28.52
N VAL A 302 -0.15 -5.08 29.19
CA VAL A 302 0.78 -6.14 28.78
C VAL A 302 1.01 -7.07 29.96
N ILE A 303 0.94 -8.38 29.74
CA ILE A 303 1.20 -9.42 30.73
C ILE A 303 2.25 -10.40 30.24
N LEU A 304 3.01 -10.95 31.19
CA LEU A 304 3.99 -11.99 30.93
C LEU A 304 3.46 -13.32 31.46
N VAL A 305 3.37 -14.34 30.62
CA VAL A 305 3.02 -15.70 31.04
C VAL A 305 4.31 -16.47 31.27
N THR A 306 4.55 -16.89 32.51
CA THR A 306 5.75 -17.62 32.93
C THR A 306 5.53 -18.39 34.22
N ASN A 307 6.17 -19.55 34.34
CA ASN A 307 6.18 -20.35 35.56
C ASN A 307 7.38 -20.04 36.49
N THR A 308 8.24 -19.10 36.10
CA THR A 308 9.43 -18.65 36.88
C THR A 308 9.44 -17.13 36.98
N PRO A 309 8.47 -16.51 37.69
CA PRO A 309 8.27 -15.06 37.70
C PRO A 309 9.49 -14.29 38.21
N GLU A 310 10.27 -14.87 39.14
CA GLU A 310 11.44 -14.25 39.76
C GLU A 310 12.53 -13.91 38.73
N GLN A 311 12.58 -14.66 37.62
CA GLN A 311 13.53 -14.40 36.53
C GLN A 311 13.23 -13.12 35.76
N TYR A 312 12.02 -12.57 35.90
CA TYR A 312 11.49 -11.46 35.12
C TYR A 312 11.04 -10.28 35.99
N ASP A 313 11.51 -10.19 37.22
CA ASP A 313 11.17 -9.11 38.16
C ASP A 313 11.47 -7.72 37.61
N PHE A 314 12.46 -7.61 36.72
CA PHE A 314 12.83 -6.36 36.06
C PHE A 314 11.78 -5.83 35.05
N LEU A 315 10.82 -6.65 34.60
CA LEU A 315 9.76 -6.20 33.70
C LEU A 315 8.58 -5.61 34.50
N PRO A 316 8.15 -4.37 34.24
CA PRO A 316 7.08 -3.71 34.99
C PRO A 316 5.68 -4.14 34.52
N CYS A 317 5.43 -5.44 34.47
CA CYS A 317 4.15 -6.03 34.08
C CYS A 317 3.72 -7.14 35.05
N ARG A 318 2.45 -7.54 34.96
CA ARG A 318 1.90 -8.66 35.73
C ARG A 318 2.41 -9.98 35.15
N LYS A 319 2.90 -10.86 36.04
CA LYS A 319 3.32 -12.22 35.70
C LYS A 319 2.17 -13.18 36.01
N VAL A 320 1.88 -14.08 35.09
CA VAL A 320 0.81 -15.07 35.17
C VAL A 320 1.41 -16.45 34.97
N ALA A 321 1.14 -17.38 35.89
CA ALA A 321 1.54 -18.77 35.74
C ALA A 321 0.53 -19.54 34.87
N ASP A 322 1.00 -20.62 34.24
CA ASP A 322 0.13 -21.51 33.50
C ASP A 322 -0.86 -22.20 34.47
N ILE A 323 -2.13 -22.21 34.09
CA ILE A 323 -3.16 -22.99 34.81
C ILE A 323 -2.96 -24.49 34.55
N TYR A 324 -2.64 -24.85 33.30
CA TYR A 324 -2.36 -26.22 32.86
C TYR A 324 -0.85 -26.42 32.70
N GLN A 325 -0.15 -26.66 33.80
CA GLN A 325 1.32 -26.75 33.79
C GLN A 325 1.86 -27.86 32.87
N GLY A 326 2.93 -27.56 32.14
CA GLY A 326 3.62 -28.54 31.26
C GLY A 326 2.89 -28.86 29.95
N MET A 327 1.80 -28.14 29.64
CA MET A 327 0.96 -28.39 28.46
C MET A 327 1.32 -27.52 27.24
N GLY A 328 2.48 -26.87 27.27
CA GLY A 328 3.08 -26.15 26.14
C GLY A 328 2.41 -24.80 25.85
N ALA A 329 2.63 -24.27 24.64
CA ALA A 329 2.21 -22.92 24.29
C ALA A 329 0.69 -22.70 24.32
N LEU A 330 -0.11 -23.73 24.06
CA LEU A 330 -1.57 -23.64 24.17
C LEU A 330 -2.01 -23.27 25.60
N ALA A 331 -1.36 -23.86 26.62
CA ALA A 331 -1.63 -23.54 28.02
C ALA A 331 -1.20 -22.11 28.38
N GLY A 332 -0.09 -21.65 27.83
CA GLY A 332 0.38 -20.27 28.01
C GLY A 332 -0.58 -19.24 27.39
N ILE A 333 -1.04 -19.49 26.17
CA ILE A 333 -2.05 -18.64 25.50
C ILE A 333 -3.35 -18.63 26.32
N HIS A 334 -3.80 -19.81 26.75
CA HIS A 334 -4.98 -19.94 27.62
C HIS A 334 -4.83 -19.13 28.91
N ALA A 335 -3.72 -19.28 29.63
CA ALA A 335 -3.49 -18.57 30.90
C ALA A 335 -3.47 -17.05 30.69
N GLY A 336 -2.80 -16.58 29.64
CA GLY A 336 -2.79 -15.16 29.26
C GLY A 336 -4.19 -14.64 28.93
N LEU A 337 -4.95 -15.39 28.12
CA LEU A 337 -6.30 -15.02 27.71
C LEU A 337 -7.31 -15.02 28.88
N ALA A 338 -7.23 -16.02 29.76
CA ALA A 338 -8.10 -16.15 30.93
C ALA A 338 -7.88 -15.00 31.92
N GLN A 339 -6.62 -14.61 32.12
CA GLN A 339 -6.24 -13.59 33.11
C GLN A 339 -6.24 -12.16 32.57
N ALA A 340 -6.30 -11.96 31.25
CA ALA A 340 -6.34 -10.63 30.63
C ALA A 340 -7.58 -9.83 31.07
N GLY A 341 -7.38 -8.54 31.33
CA GLY A 341 -8.47 -7.61 31.66
C GLY A 341 -9.35 -7.27 30.44
N ASN A 342 -8.83 -7.49 29.23
CA ASN A 342 -9.50 -7.15 27.98
C ASN A 342 -10.18 -8.36 27.30
N PRO A 343 -11.15 -8.15 26.39
CA PRO A 343 -11.84 -9.22 25.66
C PRO A 343 -10.97 -10.08 24.72
N ALA A 344 -9.78 -9.59 24.38
CA ALA A 344 -8.84 -10.28 23.49
C ALA A 344 -7.40 -10.11 23.96
N VAL A 345 -6.54 -11.03 23.53
CA VAL A 345 -5.09 -10.97 23.71
C VAL A 345 -4.36 -11.07 22.38
N PHE A 346 -3.30 -10.30 22.22
CA PHE A 346 -2.32 -10.49 21.16
C PHE A 346 -1.09 -11.16 21.75
N THR A 347 -0.75 -12.35 21.26
CA THR A 347 0.35 -13.15 21.82
C THR A 347 1.63 -12.96 21.02
N VAL A 348 2.77 -12.93 21.72
CA VAL A 348 4.12 -12.95 21.15
C VAL A 348 4.99 -13.90 21.97
N ALA A 349 5.86 -14.68 21.33
CA ALA A 349 6.85 -15.51 22.02
C ALA A 349 8.08 -14.68 22.45
N CYS A 350 8.71 -15.02 23.58
CA CYS A 350 9.84 -14.27 24.12
C CYS A 350 11.14 -14.35 23.27
N ASP A 351 11.16 -15.20 22.25
CA ASP A 351 12.27 -15.45 21.31
C ASP A 351 12.06 -14.83 19.93
N MET A 352 11.06 -13.95 19.75
CA MET A 352 10.77 -13.17 18.54
C MET A 352 11.33 -11.73 18.66
N PRO A 353 12.57 -11.46 18.22
CA PRO A 353 13.27 -10.20 18.50
C PRO A 353 12.89 -9.03 17.59
N HIS A 354 12.18 -9.28 16.49
CA HIS A 354 11.98 -8.33 15.39
C HIS A 354 10.51 -8.09 15.11
N LEU A 355 9.76 -7.58 16.08
CA LEU A 355 8.33 -7.35 15.85
C LEU A 355 8.14 -6.10 14.98
N ASP A 356 7.30 -6.24 13.95
CA ASP A 356 6.80 -5.09 13.22
C ASP A 356 5.51 -4.53 13.88
N PRO A 357 5.51 -3.29 14.42
CA PRO A 357 4.35 -2.71 15.08
C PRO A 357 3.12 -2.57 14.17
N TRP A 358 3.32 -2.44 12.86
CA TRP A 358 2.24 -2.25 11.90
C TRP A 358 1.51 -3.55 11.61
N LEU A 359 2.26 -4.65 11.46
CA LEU A 359 1.73 -6.00 11.36
C LEU A 359 0.90 -6.36 12.62
N ILE A 360 1.42 -6.07 13.82
CA ILE A 360 0.69 -6.27 15.08
C ILE A 360 -0.64 -5.51 15.06
N ARG A 361 -0.62 -4.23 14.70
CA ARG A 361 -1.83 -3.38 14.63
C ARG A 361 -2.82 -3.91 13.59
N HIS A 362 -2.32 -4.34 12.44
CA HIS A 362 -3.12 -4.89 11.35
C HIS A 362 -3.86 -6.16 11.76
N ILE A 363 -3.20 -7.06 12.48
CA ILE A 363 -3.80 -8.29 13.04
C ILE A 363 -4.79 -7.94 14.15
N ALA A 364 -4.39 -7.09 15.11
CA ALA A 364 -5.19 -6.78 16.29
C ALA A 364 -6.53 -6.08 15.95
N ASN A 365 -6.55 -5.22 14.92
CA ASN A 365 -7.77 -4.52 14.49
C ASN A 365 -8.79 -5.42 13.75
N ARG A 366 -8.43 -6.66 13.41
CA ARG A 366 -9.28 -7.58 12.63
C ARG A 366 -10.10 -8.56 13.47
N GLY A 367 -10.01 -8.45 14.80
CA GLY A 367 -10.63 -9.39 15.74
C GLY A 367 -12.15 -9.33 15.87
N MET A 368 -12.87 -8.44 15.20
CA MET A 368 -14.34 -8.43 15.28
C MET A 368 -14.94 -9.61 14.50
N GLY A 369 -15.92 -10.30 15.11
CA GLY A 369 -16.69 -11.37 14.46
C GLY A 369 -16.01 -12.73 14.31
N CYS A 370 -14.75 -12.87 14.73
CA CYS A 370 -13.99 -14.13 14.74
C CYS A 370 -13.49 -14.44 16.14
N ASP A 371 -13.10 -15.68 16.41
CA ASP A 371 -12.53 -16.09 17.70
C ASP A 371 -11.00 -15.93 17.70
N LEU A 372 -10.37 -16.11 16.54
CA LEU A 372 -8.92 -16.08 16.33
C LEU A 372 -8.59 -15.35 15.02
N VAL A 373 -7.62 -14.44 15.04
CA VAL A 373 -6.97 -13.89 13.83
C VAL A 373 -5.57 -14.48 13.72
N LEU A 374 -5.31 -15.25 12.67
CA LEU A 374 -4.13 -16.10 12.53
C LEU A 374 -3.34 -15.74 11.26
N PRO A 375 -2.15 -15.15 11.37
CA PRO A 375 -1.32 -14.88 10.20
C PRO A 375 -0.62 -16.12 9.66
N LYS A 376 -0.28 -16.06 8.37
CA LYS A 376 0.55 -17.04 7.67
C LYS A 376 1.86 -16.42 7.22
N SER A 377 2.93 -17.19 7.38
CA SER A 377 4.21 -16.99 6.70
C SER A 377 4.32 -17.89 5.47
N ASN A 378 5.47 -17.85 4.79
CA ASN A 378 5.81 -18.83 3.75
C ASN A 378 5.89 -20.28 4.28
N TYR A 379 6.02 -20.48 5.59
CA TYR A 379 6.22 -21.78 6.22
C TYR A 379 4.96 -22.34 6.91
N GLY A 380 3.90 -21.54 7.04
CA GLY A 380 2.62 -21.97 7.61
C GLY A 380 2.00 -20.92 8.52
N PHE A 381 1.14 -21.37 9.44
CA PHE A 381 0.50 -20.50 10.41
C PHE A 381 1.44 -20.10 11.54
N GLU A 382 1.26 -18.87 12.03
CA GLU A 382 2.09 -18.29 13.09
C GLU A 382 1.24 -18.03 14.36
N PRO A 383 0.88 -19.10 15.11
CA PRO A 383 -0.05 -19.00 16.24
C PRO A 383 0.53 -18.29 17.45
N LEU A 384 1.85 -18.12 17.53
CA LEU A 384 2.49 -17.37 18.61
C LEU A 384 2.58 -15.88 18.31
N HIS A 385 2.11 -15.41 17.15
CA HIS A 385 2.04 -14.01 16.72
C HIS A 385 0.62 -13.70 16.22
N ALA A 386 -0.39 -13.93 17.07
CA ALA A 386 -1.80 -13.96 16.68
C ALA A 386 -2.71 -13.29 17.71
N LEU A 387 -3.93 -12.96 17.29
CA LEU A 387 -4.97 -12.39 18.18
C LEU A 387 -5.97 -13.47 18.59
N TYR A 388 -6.13 -13.69 19.88
CA TYR A 388 -7.10 -14.63 20.47
C TYR A 388 -8.16 -13.87 21.26
N ARG A 389 -9.44 -14.20 21.09
CA ARG A 389 -10.53 -13.65 21.92
C ARG A 389 -10.94 -14.61 23.01
N LYS A 390 -11.62 -14.10 24.06
CA LYS A 390 -12.13 -14.93 25.16
C LYS A 390 -13.08 -16.05 24.71
N GLY A 391 -13.70 -15.93 23.53
CA GLY A 391 -14.47 -17.02 22.90
C GLY A 391 -13.66 -18.30 22.66
N CYS A 392 -12.33 -18.23 22.61
CA CYS A 392 -11.47 -19.41 22.49
C CYS A 392 -11.37 -20.25 23.76
N LEU A 393 -11.67 -19.67 24.94
CA LEU A 393 -11.42 -20.32 26.23
C LEU A 393 -12.09 -21.70 26.36
N PRO A 394 -13.40 -21.87 26.09
CA PRO A 394 -14.05 -23.18 26.25
C PRO A 394 -13.42 -24.28 25.38
N VAL A 395 -13.03 -23.92 24.16
CA VAL A 395 -12.37 -24.86 23.22
C VAL A 395 -10.95 -25.18 23.68
N MET A 396 -10.21 -24.18 24.17
CA MET A 396 -8.88 -24.37 24.73
C MET A 396 -8.90 -25.27 25.97
N GLU A 397 -9.83 -25.04 26.90
CA GLU A 397 -10.04 -25.84 28.11
C GLU A 397 -10.34 -27.29 27.75
N GLU A 398 -11.33 -27.54 26.87
CA GLU A 398 -11.68 -28.89 26.41
C GLU A 398 -10.46 -29.62 25.79
N CYS A 399 -9.68 -28.92 24.96
CA CYS A 399 -8.48 -29.51 24.36
C CYS A 399 -7.41 -29.83 25.41
N LEU A 400 -7.15 -28.92 26.35
CA LEU A 400 -6.14 -29.09 27.39
C LEU A 400 -6.51 -30.21 28.37
N GLU A 401 -7.77 -30.29 28.80
CA GLU A 401 -8.29 -31.37 29.67
C GLU A 401 -8.16 -32.75 29.01
N ASN A 402 -8.35 -32.82 27.69
CA ASN A 402 -8.16 -34.04 26.89
C ASN A 402 -6.68 -34.33 26.54
N GLY A 403 -5.73 -33.61 27.14
CA GLY A 403 -4.30 -33.84 26.92
C GLY A 403 -3.76 -33.31 25.59
N GLN A 404 -4.54 -32.55 24.82
CA GLN A 404 -4.11 -31.98 23.54
C GLN A 404 -3.30 -30.69 23.77
N ARG A 405 -2.03 -30.70 23.35
CA ARG A 405 -1.06 -29.62 23.61
C ARG A 405 -0.80 -28.70 22.42
N ARG A 406 -1.20 -29.11 21.22
CA ARG A 406 -0.87 -28.39 19.98
C ARG A 406 -1.94 -27.36 19.64
N ILE A 407 -1.53 -26.13 19.35
CA ILE A 407 -2.45 -25.03 18.98
C ILE A 407 -3.25 -25.36 17.72
N VAL A 408 -2.70 -26.14 16.79
CA VAL A 408 -3.46 -26.58 15.60
C VAL A 408 -4.72 -27.37 15.93
N SER A 409 -4.83 -27.95 17.13
CA SER A 409 -5.97 -28.79 17.54
C SER A 409 -7.25 -27.97 17.79
N ILE A 410 -7.12 -26.68 18.13
CA ILE A 410 -8.28 -25.81 18.39
C ILE A 410 -8.85 -25.17 17.11
N LEU A 411 -8.05 -25.08 16.03
CA LEU A 411 -8.42 -24.34 14.81
C LEU A 411 -9.74 -24.81 14.18
N PRO A 412 -10.02 -26.12 14.02
CA PRO A 412 -11.26 -26.59 13.40
C PRO A 412 -12.53 -26.26 14.20
N LYS A 413 -12.38 -25.94 15.50
CA LYS A 413 -13.47 -25.65 16.44
C LYS A 413 -13.72 -24.14 16.60
N LEU A 414 -12.96 -23.29 15.93
CA LEU A 414 -13.01 -21.83 16.07
C LEU A 414 -13.38 -21.14 14.77
N ARG A 415 -13.97 -19.94 14.86
CA ARG A 415 -14.07 -19.04 13.71
C ARG A 415 -12.72 -18.33 13.53
N VAL A 416 -11.90 -18.88 12.65
CA VAL A 416 -10.56 -18.36 12.35
C VAL A 416 -10.64 -17.37 11.19
N ARG A 417 -10.10 -16.18 11.39
CA ARG A 417 -9.78 -15.24 10.32
C ARG A 417 -8.30 -15.36 9.97
N GLU A 418 -8.03 -15.89 8.80
CA GLU A 418 -6.65 -16.02 8.31
C GLU A 418 -6.17 -14.69 7.71
N ILE A 419 -4.92 -14.32 7.99
CA ILE A 419 -4.21 -13.27 7.27
C ILE A 419 -3.23 -13.97 6.31
N ALA A 420 -3.44 -13.79 5.02
CA ALA A 420 -2.67 -14.48 3.99
C ALA A 420 -1.21 -13.98 3.97
N ALA A 421 -0.29 -14.82 3.48
CA ALA A 421 1.14 -14.51 3.50
C ALA A 421 1.49 -13.28 2.65
N ASP A 422 0.77 -13.06 1.54
CA ASP A 422 0.90 -11.85 0.72
C ASP A 422 0.40 -10.59 1.45
N GLU A 423 -0.62 -10.71 2.30
CA GLU A 423 -1.10 -9.62 3.16
C GLU A 423 -0.09 -9.30 4.27
N VAL A 424 0.54 -10.31 4.88
CA VAL A 424 1.61 -10.13 5.85
C VAL A 424 2.85 -9.50 5.22
N ALA A 425 3.26 -9.98 4.04
CA ALA A 425 4.44 -9.49 3.32
C ALA A 425 4.36 -8.00 2.93
N ARG A 426 3.17 -7.38 2.97
CA ARG A 426 3.01 -5.93 2.79
C ARG A 426 3.65 -5.12 3.92
N PHE A 427 3.71 -5.70 5.12
CA PHE A 427 4.30 -5.09 6.32
C PHE A 427 5.69 -5.64 6.60
N ASP A 428 5.84 -6.96 6.49
CA ASP A 428 7.06 -7.68 6.82
C ASP A 428 7.44 -8.62 5.66
N PRO A 429 8.12 -8.09 4.61
CA PRO A 429 8.44 -8.86 3.41
C PRO A 429 9.34 -10.07 3.65
N ALA A 430 10.17 -10.01 4.70
CA ALA A 430 11.09 -11.06 5.09
C ALA A 430 10.50 -12.03 6.13
N PHE A 431 9.34 -11.71 6.70
CA PHE A 431 8.71 -12.45 7.80
C PHE A 431 9.59 -12.48 9.07
N ASP A 432 10.37 -11.43 9.29
CA ASP A 432 11.29 -11.30 10.43
C ASP A 432 10.55 -11.29 11.77
N SER A 433 9.30 -10.82 11.81
CA SER A 433 8.40 -10.81 12.97
C SER A 433 8.05 -12.20 13.50
N PHE A 434 8.26 -13.23 12.67
CA PHE A 434 8.02 -14.63 13.03
C PHE A 434 9.32 -15.41 13.27
N SER A 435 10.48 -14.77 13.05
CA SER A 435 11.77 -15.40 13.26
C SER A 435 12.02 -15.66 14.75
N ASN A 436 12.47 -16.88 15.07
CA ASN A 436 12.82 -17.27 16.44
C ASN A 436 14.33 -17.48 16.53
N ILE A 437 14.98 -16.88 17.53
CA ILE A 437 16.41 -17.13 17.78
C ILE A 437 16.56 -18.43 18.57
N ASN A 438 17.14 -19.43 17.92
CA ASN A 438 17.26 -20.78 18.45
C ASN A 438 18.68 -21.21 18.81
N THR A 439 19.71 -20.60 18.21
CA THR A 439 21.12 -20.96 18.42
C THR A 439 22.02 -19.78 18.84
N PRO A 440 23.15 -20.03 19.54
CA PRO A 440 24.13 -18.98 19.85
C PRO A 440 24.73 -18.31 18.60
N GLN A 441 24.90 -19.06 17.50
CA GLN A 441 25.41 -18.54 16.23
C GLN A 441 24.44 -17.51 15.62
N GLU A 442 23.15 -17.82 15.59
CA GLU A 442 22.09 -16.88 15.17
C GLU A 442 22.11 -15.59 16.00
N TYR A 443 22.36 -15.70 17.31
CA TYR A 443 22.52 -14.53 18.18
C TYR A 443 23.76 -13.69 17.86
N TYR A 444 24.90 -14.32 17.56
CA TYR A 444 26.12 -13.61 17.15
C TYR A 444 25.95 -12.91 15.80
N ASP A 445 25.28 -13.56 14.84
CA ASP A 445 25.01 -13.01 13.51
C ASP A 445 24.10 -11.77 13.61
N LEU A 446 23.08 -11.84 14.46
CA LEU A 446 22.16 -10.73 14.78
C LEU A 446 22.88 -9.53 15.44
N ARG A 447 23.78 -9.82 16.40
CA ARG A 447 24.60 -8.81 17.08
C ARG A 447 25.54 -8.10 16.09
N ASN A 448 26.12 -8.85 15.15
CA ASN A 448 27.06 -8.34 14.17
C ASN A 448 26.37 -7.51 13.07
N ALA A 449 25.18 -7.91 12.62
CA ALA A 449 24.36 -7.12 11.70
C ALA A 449 23.98 -5.75 12.29
N THR A 450 23.72 -5.69 13.60
CA THR A 450 23.38 -4.45 14.31
C THR A 450 24.56 -3.49 14.43
N LYS A 451 25.79 -4.00 14.66
CA LYS A 451 27.02 -3.18 14.72
C LYS A 451 27.43 -2.59 13.36
N ALA A 452 27.15 -3.30 12.27
CA ALA A 452 27.41 -2.80 10.92
C ALA A 452 26.51 -1.61 10.55
N GLN A 453 25.31 -1.51 11.15
CA GLN A 453 24.38 -0.39 10.94
C GLN A 453 24.62 0.80 11.88
N SER A 454 25.27 0.61 13.04
CA SER A 454 25.53 1.68 14.03
C SER A 454 26.91 2.33 13.93
N GLY A 455 27.81 1.83 13.07
CA GLY A 455 29.14 2.44 12.84
C GLY A 455 30.12 2.35 14.02
N GLU A 456 29.85 1.53 15.03
CA GLU A 456 30.76 1.34 16.17
C GLU A 456 31.74 0.19 15.91
N ALA A 457 33.03 0.51 15.99
CA ALA A 457 34.11 -0.47 15.88
C ALA A 457 34.03 -1.52 17.02
N PRO A 458 34.36 -2.80 16.76
CA PRO A 458 34.37 -3.82 17.79
C PRO A 458 35.42 -3.51 18.88
N CYS A 459 35.01 -3.63 20.15
CA CYS A 459 35.84 -3.43 21.33
C CYS A 459 36.89 -4.57 21.46
N PRO A 460 38.14 -4.32 21.90
CA PRO A 460 39.27 -5.25 21.75
C PRO A 460 39.26 -6.50 22.66
N VAL A 461 38.19 -6.77 23.39
CA VAL A 461 38.15 -7.87 24.37
C VAL A 461 37.94 -9.27 23.76
N ASP A 462 37.60 -9.37 22.48
CA ASP A 462 37.29 -10.65 21.80
C ASP A 462 38.55 -11.43 21.31
N ALA A 463 39.77 -10.91 21.50
CA ALA A 463 40.99 -11.57 21.03
C ALA A 463 41.63 -12.56 22.02
N ALA A 464 41.14 -12.66 23.26
CA ALA A 464 41.82 -13.40 24.33
C ALA A 464 41.24 -14.79 24.67
N GLN A 465 40.10 -15.20 24.11
CA GLN A 465 39.46 -16.49 24.46
C GLN A 465 39.64 -17.61 23.43
N THR A 466 40.33 -17.36 22.32
CA THR A 466 40.61 -18.38 21.27
C THR A 466 41.97 -19.07 21.40
N LYS A 467 42.72 -18.87 22.51
CA LYS A 467 44.10 -19.41 22.65
C LYS A 467 44.36 -20.37 23.82
N THR A 468 43.35 -20.94 24.47
CA THR A 468 43.56 -21.85 25.62
C THR A 468 42.86 -23.20 25.52
N HIS A 469 42.75 -23.77 24.31
CA HIS A 469 42.48 -25.20 24.13
C HIS A 469 43.23 -25.76 22.91
N ALA A 470 44.55 -25.66 22.95
CA ALA A 470 45.43 -26.51 22.16
C ALA A 470 46.76 -26.62 22.91
N GLU A 471 46.94 -27.77 23.58
CA GLU A 471 48.17 -28.37 24.11
C GLU A 471 48.06 -28.77 25.60
N ALA A 472 48.28 -30.07 25.80
CA ALA A 472 48.33 -30.88 27.03
C ALA A 472 46.99 -31.32 27.66
#